data_AF-A0AAU0PXU6-F1
#
_entry.id   AF-A0AAU0PXU6-F1
#
_cell.length_a   1.000
_cell.length_b   1.000
_cell.length_c   1.000
_cell.angle_alpha   90.00
_cell.angle_beta   90.00
_cell.angle_gamma   90.00
#
_symmetry.space_group_name_H-M   'P 1'
#
loop_
_entity.id
_entity.type
_entity.pdbx_description
1 polymer ?
#
loop_
_entity_poly.entity_id
_entity_poly.type
_entity_poly.pdbx_seq_one_letter_code
_entity_poly.pdbx_strand_id
1 'polypeptide(L)'
;MTITALATQNTQVGPSQFADMEAATTAPFVVDSPTDLKPSEGNNRTVNISAGAAMAGGSRVRSTATETVTCQAVSSGTRYDAICLRIDWTAGTQRMVAIQGNSSGIVINTTGGPDKSKVNRIPGVLYDALIAVATVQSGSSNLYRLVDYRMWGGLGGPYRVDSLAIGTPGYFDVRRGTYIETDRSAETRRLDDDGIWRAIGSTSNPWVQWTPTLRYYGNSEFNGKDGGNVAGLGNGGYMTGRYRIVDSILDGYVYIEPGATGATWGTGPLSIDLPYAMASWQGNTWSQGHFYNFGYSGEANFDWHAETLIKAGWKRGMLWSNQGGLETRLAPMQAAQGSGDASMPGTGVPKINNGWTVGIITMHLSYPVDA
;
A
#
# COMPACT_ATOMS: atom_id res chain seq x y z
N MET A 1 26.82 20.74 -27.98
CA MET A 1 26.80 19.80 -26.84
C MET A 1 27.91 18.80 -27.10
N THR A 2 28.97 18.82 -26.29
CA THR A 2 30.11 17.91 -26.48
C THR A 2 29.79 16.62 -25.75
N ILE A 3 29.73 15.50 -26.46
CA ILE A 3 29.60 14.17 -25.85
C ILE A 3 31.00 13.78 -25.37
N THR A 4 31.23 13.83 -24.07
CA THR A 4 32.48 13.38 -23.46
C THR A 4 32.32 11.92 -23.08
N ALA A 5 33.00 11.03 -23.76
CA ALA A 5 33.10 9.64 -23.34
C ALA A 5 34.25 9.50 -22.33
N LEU A 6 33.94 8.93 -21.16
CA LEU A 6 34.94 8.62 -20.13
C LEU A 6 35.69 7.33 -20.52
N ALA A 7 37.01 7.30 -20.28
CA ALA A 7 37.88 6.13 -20.44
C ALA A 7 37.91 5.49 -21.86
N THR A 8 38.02 6.29 -22.93
CA THR A 8 37.96 5.79 -24.32
C THR A 8 39.26 5.19 -24.88
N GLN A 9 40.43 5.49 -24.30
CA GLN A 9 41.69 4.75 -24.53
C GLN A 9 42.81 5.32 -23.64
N ASN A 10 43.63 4.46 -23.03
CA ASN A 10 44.87 4.80 -22.29
C ASN A 10 44.77 5.97 -21.28
N THR A 11 43.58 6.24 -20.77
CA THR A 11 43.33 7.33 -19.84
C THR A 11 43.33 6.78 -18.42
N GLN A 12 44.21 7.30 -17.56
CA GLN A 12 44.19 6.99 -16.14
C GLN A 12 42.87 7.53 -15.55
N VAL A 13 42.06 6.65 -14.97
CA VAL A 13 40.81 7.03 -14.32
C VAL A 13 41.14 7.55 -12.92
N GLY A 14 40.98 8.85 -12.70
CA GLY A 14 41.13 9.48 -11.39
C GLY A 14 39.95 9.20 -10.45
N PRO A 15 40.08 9.44 -9.14
CA PRO A 15 39.01 9.18 -8.17
C PRO A 15 37.68 9.89 -8.49
N SER A 16 37.71 11.10 -9.03
CA SER A 16 36.51 11.83 -9.45
C SER A 16 35.81 11.19 -10.64
N GLN A 17 36.57 10.74 -11.64
CA GLN A 17 36.05 10.05 -12.82
C GLN A 17 35.49 8.68 -12.46
N PHE A 18 36.18 7.95 -11.57
CA PHE A 18 35.68 6.68 -11.05
C PHE A 18 34.36 6.86 -10.29
N ALA A 19 34.28 7.87 -9.43
CA ALA A 19 33.06 8.19 -8.69
C ALA A 19 31.89 8.54 -9.62
N ASP A 20 32.12 9.30 -10.69
CA ASP A 20 31.11 9.62 -11.70
C ASP A 20 30.62 8.35 -12.43
N MET A 21 31.54 7.46 -12.82
CA MET A 21 31.20 6.18 -13.43
C MET A 21 30.40 5.26 -12.50
N GLU A 22 30.86 5.10 -11.25
CA GLU A 22 30.24 4.20 -10.27
C GLU A 22 28.89 4.75 -9.78
N ALA A 23 28.74 6.08 -9.71
CA ALA A 23 27.44 6.70 -9.43
C ALA A 23 26.37 6.39 -10.48
N ALA A 24 26.73 5.83 -11.66
CA ALA A 24 25.81 5.32 -12.68
C ALA A 24 25.44 3.83 -12.51
N THR A 25 26.15 3.06 -11.67
CA THR A 25 25.90 1.63 -11.43
C THR A 25 25.37 1.33 -10.03
N THR A 26 25.66 2.17 -9.04
CA THR A 26 25.26 1.96 -7.64
C THR A 26 24.17 2.90 -7.15
N ALA A 27 23.63 2.64 -5.95
CA ALA A 27 22.86 3.63 -5.22
C ALA A 27 23.68 4.93 -5.03
N PRO A 28 23.09 6.12 -5.16
CA PRO A 28 23.80 7.37 -4.86
C PRO A 28 24.25 7.45 -3.41
N PHE A 29 23.40 7.02 -2.46
CA PHE A 29 23.77 6.90 -1.05
C PHE A 29 23.08 5.70 -0.39
N VAL A 30 23.82 4.84 0.30
CA VAL A 30 23.28 3.73 1.11
C VAL A 30 24.30 3.35 2.19
N VAL A 31 23.83 3.07 3.41
CA VAL A 31 24.66 2.55 4.50
C VAL A 31 24.63 1.02 4.53
N ASP A 32 25.70 0.40 5.00
CA ASP A 32 25.84 -1.06 4.97
C ASP A 32 24.82 -1.76 5.89
N SER A 33 24.56 -1.18 7.06
CA SER A 33 23.63 -1.70 8.06
C SER A 33 22.84 -0.59 8.75
N PRO A 34 21.72 -0.90 9.42
CA PRO A 34 20.91 0.09 10.14
C PRO A 34 21.69 0.87 11.20
N THR A 35 22.79 0.30 11.72
CA THR A 35 23.64 0.89 12.75
C THR A 35 24.78 1.75 12.21
N ASP A 36 25.08 1.70 10.91
CA ASP A 36 26.22 2.41 10.32
C ASP A 36 25.93 3.89 10.07
N LEU A 37 26.77 4.78 10.61
CA LEU A 37 26.57 6.24 10.51
C LEU A 37 25.24 6.70 11.13
N LYS A 38 24.76 6.01 12.18
CA LYS A 38 23.47 6.30 12.80
C LYS A 38 23.47 7.66 13.50
N PRO A 39 22.57 8.58 13.12
CA PRO A 39 22.45 9.87 13.78
C PRO A 39 21.73 9.72 15.13
N SER A 40 22.14 10.53 16.08
CA SER A 40 21.51 10.65 17.40
C SER A 40 21.62 12.08 17.90
N GLU A 41 20.65 12.52 18.69
CA GLU A 41 20.66 13.86 19.29
C GLU A 41 21.74 13.94 20.38
N GLY A 42 22.54 15.01 20.32
CA GLY A 42 23.45 15.39 21.38
C GLY A 42 22.99 16.67 22.09
N ASN A 43 23.80 17.13 23.03
CA ASN A 43 23.54 18.38 23.76
C ASN A 43 23.89 19.61 22.89
N ASN A 44 23.32 20.78 23.18
CA ASN A 44 23.71 22.06 22.54
C ASN A 44 23.50 22.08 21.00
N ARG A 45 22.40 21.51 20.52
CA ARG A 45 22.05 21.35 19.08
C ARG A 45 23.10 20.57 18.29
N THR A 46 23.73 19.59 18.93
CA THR A 46 24.65 18.69 18.24
C THR A 46 23.94 17.45 17.73
N VAL A 47 24.45 16.89 16.64
CA VAL A 47 24.10 15.58 16.12
C VAL A 47 25.36 14.72 16.21
N ASN A 48 25.25 13.59 16.89
CA ASN A 48 26.29 12.58 16.96
C ASN A 48 26.00 11.49 15.93
N ILE A 49 26.97 11.22 15.07
CA ILE A 49 26.89 10.22 14.00
C ILE A 49 27.81 9.08 14.38
N SER A 50 27.27 7.88 14.60
CA SER A 50 28.08 6.72 15.00
C SER A 50 29.14 6.36 13.95
N ALA A 51 30.15 5.59 14.36
CA ALA A 51 31.01 4.91 13.41
C ALA A 51 30.20 4.02 12.46
N GLY A 52 30.76 3.75 11.29
CA GLY A 52 30.13 2.88 10.30
C GLY A 52 30.57 3.13 8.89
N ALA A 53 29.95 2.43 7.95
CA ALA A 53 30.33 2.48 6.55
C ALA A 53 29.15 2.66 5.60
N ALA A 54 29.41 3.32 4.47
CA ALA A 54 28.41 3.61 3.44
C ALA A 54 29.03 3.63 2.03
N MET A 55 28.17 3.57 1.02
CA MET A 55 28.46 4.02 -0.34
C MET A 55 27.82 5.38 -0.53
N ALA A 56 28.58 6.37 -1.03
CA ALA A 56 28.11 7.73 -1.26
C ALA A 56 28.78 8.32 -2.51
N GLY A 57 27.98 8.75 -3.50
CA GLY A 57 28.45 9.37 -4.73
C GLY A 57 29.51 8.53 -5.46
N GLY A 58 29.33 7.21 -5.54
CA GLY A 58 30.29 6.28 -6.16
C GLY A 58 31.57 6.03 -5.36
N SER A 59 31.67 6.56 -4.12
CA SER A 59 32.80 6.34 -3.23
C SER A 59 32.42 5.52 -2.00
N ARG A 60 33.30 4.59 -1.63
CA ARG A 60 33.20 3.86 -0.36
C ARG A 60 33.71 4.74 0.77
N VAL A 61 32.90 4.98 1.79
CA VAL A 61 33.28 5.76 2.98
C VAL A 61 33.18 4.89 4.22
N ARG A 62 34.15 5.05 5.13
CA ARG A 62 34.18 4.38 6.43
C ARG A 62 34.59 5.37 7.50
N SER A 63 33.72 5.59 8.48
CA SER A 63 34.04 6.26 9.73
C SER A 63 34.40 5.23 10.79
N THR A 64 35.49 5.45 11.52
CA THR A 64 35.95 4.57 12.61
C THR A 64 35.58 5.08 13.99
N ALA A 65 34.99 6.27 14.09
CA ALA A 65 34.62 6.90 15.36
C ALA A 65 33.30 7.67 15.23
N THR A 66 32.75 8.08 16.38
CA THR A 66 31.59 8.99 16.40
C THR A 66 32.02 10.39 15.98
N GLU A 67 31.34 10.95 15.00
CA GLU A 67 31.51 12.31 14.53
C GLU A 67 30.42 13.21 15.13
N THR A 68 30.77 14.43 15.54
CA THR A 68 29.81 15.38 16.10
C THR A 68 29.72 16.61 15.21
N VAL A 69 28.49 16.98 14.85
CA VAL A 69 28.19 18.18 14.07
C VAL A 69 27.29 19.10 14.87
N THR A 70 27.62 20.39 14.93
CA THR A 70 26.83 21.40 15.65
C THR A 70 25.96 22.20 14.69
N CYS A 71 24.66 22.25 14.96
CA CYS A 71 23.74 23.14 14.25
C CYS A 71 23.76 24.53 14.88
N GLN A 72 23.80 25.56 14.04
CA GLN A 72 23.79 26.95 14.50
C GLN A 72 22.42 27.30 15.08
N ALA A 73 22.38 28.18 16.09
CA ALA A 73 21.12 28.68 16.61
C ALA A 73 20.32 29.44 15.51
N VAL A 74 19.01 29.53 15.70
CA VAL A 74 18.13 30.36 14.86
C VAL A 74 17.55 31.48 15.73
N SER A 75 17.56 32.71 15.23
CA SER A 75 17.10 33.88 15.99
C SER A 75 15.58 33.91 16.17
N SER A 76 14.82 33.41 15.20
CA SER A 76 13.35 33.32 15.24
C SER A 76 12.84 32.09 14.49
N GLY A 77 11.66 31.61 14.88
CA GLY A 77 10.98 30.49 14.20
C GLY A 77 11.75 29.17 14.24
N THR A 78 11.64 28.42 13.15
CA THR A 78 12.20 27.07 12.98
C THR A 78 12.98 27.00 11.66
N ARG A 79 14.10 26.25 11.66
CA ARG A 79 14.92 25.97 10.48
C ARG A 79 15.24 24.47 10.40
N TYR A 80 15.26 23.92 9.18
CA TYR A 80 15.61 22.53 8.92
C TYR A 80 17.03 22.44 8.38
N ASP A 81 17.98 21.95 9.18
CA ASP A 81 19.38 21.80 8.79
C ASP A 81 19.62 20.37 8.28
N ALA A 82 20.29 20.24 7.13
CA ALA A 82 20.71 18.96 6.59
C ALA A 82 22.02 18.52 7.22
N ILE A 83 22.06 17.33 7.81
CA ILE A 83 23.29 16.68 8.27
C ILE A 83 23.74 15.74 7.18
N CYS A 84 24.91 16.03 6.60
CA CYS A 84 25.41 15.30 5.44
C CYS A 84 26.83 14.80 5.66
N LEU A 85 27.12 13.64 5.07
CA LEU A 85 28.48 13.24 4.75
C LEU A 85 28.87 13.96 3.44
N ARG A 86 29.77 14.93 3.54
CA ARG A 86 30.28 15.69 2.39
C ARG A 86 31.54 15.03 1.85
N ILE A 87 31.53 14.73 0.56
CA ILE A 87 32.69 14.29 -0.22
C ILE A 87 33.04 15.41 -1.20
N ASP A 88 34.23 15.98 -1.05
CA ASP A 88 34.77 17.03 -1.91
C ASP A 88 35.99 16.46 -2.65
N TRP A 89 35.81 16.06 -3.91
CA TRP A 89 36.90 15.52 -4.73
C TRP A 89 37.89 16.60 -5.16
N THR A 90 37.46 17.87 -5.20
CA THR A 90 38.35 18.99 -5.55
C THR A 90 39.34 19.28 -4.43
N ALA A 91 38.92 19.08 -3.17
CA ALA A 91 39.77 19.22 -1.99
C ALA A 91 40.36 17.88 -1.49
N GLY A 92 39.87 16.74 -1.99
CA GLY A 92 40.27 15.41 -1.51
C GLY A 92 39.84 15.12 -0.07
N THR A 93 38.67 15.60 0.37
CA THR A 93 38.23 15.48 1.77
C THR A 93 36.86 14.80 1.90
N GLN A 94 36.66 14.09 3.02
CA GLN A 94 35.37 13.55 3.44
C GLN A 94 35.11 13.94 4.90
N ARG A 95 33.96 14.54 5.19
CA ARG A 95 33.62 14.98 6.56
C ARG A 95 32.12 15.13 6.77
N MET A 96 31.69 15.07 8.03
CA MET A 96 30.32 15.41 8.41
C MET A 96 30.14 16.94 8.43
N VAL A 97 29.01 17.42 7.93
CA VAL A 97 28.67 18.84 7.88
C VAL A 97 27.19 19.06 8.23
N ALA A 98 26.89 20.23 8.80
CA ALA A 98 25.52 20.76 8.88
C ALA A 98 25.37 21.87 7.84
N ILE A 99 24.38 21.72 6.97
CA ILE A 99 24.04 22.68 5.91
C ILE A 99 22.71 23.30 6.30
N GLN A 100 22.70 24.62 6.47
CA GLN A 100 21.49 25.33 6.91
C GLN A 100 20.43 25.33 5.81
N GLY A 101 19.21 24.91 6.15
CA GLY A 101 18.07 25.07 5.26
C GLY A 101 17.28 26.33 5.58
N ASN A 102 15.96 26.25 5.42
CA ASN A 102 15.04 27.36 5.68
C ASN A 102 13.85 26.89 6.54
N SER A 103 12.81 27.72 6.65
CA SER A 103 11.60 27.42 7.42
C SER A 103 10.68 26.36 6.80
N SER A 104 10.95 25.98 5.55
CA SER A 104 10.13 25.04 4.77
C SER A 104 10.84 23.72 4.51
N GLY A 105 12.16 23.62 4.77
CA GLY A 105 12.92 22.39 4.59
C GLY A 105 14.40 22.60 4.33
N ILE A 106 15.09 21.50 3.99
CA ILE A 106 16.46 21.54 3.49
C ILE A 106 16.48 22.14 2.07
N VAL A 107 17.59 22.76 1.69
CA VAL A 107 17.76 23.36 0.37
C VAL A 107 18.70 22.52 -0.47
N ILE A 108 18.17 21.93 -1.55
CA ILE A 108 18.93 21.12 -2.51
C ILE A 108 19.47 22.04 -3.60
N ASN A 109 20.74 21.88 -3.96
CA ASN A 109 21.33 22.57 -5.09
C ASN A 109 20.80 21.96 -6.40
N THR A 110 20.09 22.76 -7.19
CA THR A 110 19.52 22.38 -8.49
C THR A 110 20.37 22.83 -9.68
N THR A 111 21.52 23.46 -9.43
CA THR A 111 22.43 23.94 -10.46
C THR A 111 23.55 22.94 -10.73
N GLY A 112 24.18 23.03 -11.90
CA GLY A 112 25.30 22.15 -12.28
C GLY A 112 26.64 22.48 -11.60
N GLY A 113 26.72 23.55 -10.80
CA GLY A 113 27.93 23.98 -10.10
C GLY A 113 27.80 23.81 -8.58
N PRO A 114 28.91 23.57 -7.84
CA PRO A 114 28.86 23.34 -6.40
C PRO A 114 28.49 24.61 -5.62
N ASP A 115 27.57 24.48 -4.65
CA ASP A 115 27.17 25.54 -3.70
C ASP A 115 27.21 24.96 -2.28
N LYS A 116 28.25 25.30 -1.51
CA LYS A 116 28.47 24.73 -0.17
C LYS A 116 27.40 25.12 0.85
N SER A 117 26.55 26.11 0.54
CA SER A 117 25.41 26.53 1.37
C SER A 117 24.14 25.69 1.16
N LYS A 118 24.17 24.77 0.17
CA LYS A 118 23.07 23.87 -0.17
C LYS A 118 23.56 22.42 -0.19
N VAL A 119 22.63 21.46 -0.21
CA VAL A 119 22.93 20.03 -0.38
C VAL A 119 23.27 19.78 -1.85
N ASN A 120 24.49 19.34 -2.15
CA ASN A 120 24.98 19.09 -3.50
C ASN A 120 24.82 17.62 -3.89
N ARG A 121 24.41 17.36 -5.13
CA ARG A 121 24.26 16.01 -5.69
C ARG A 121 25.07 15.90 -6.99
N ILE A 122 26.36 16.24 -6.93
CA ILE A 122 27.26 16.30 -8.09
C ILE A 122 28.45 15.34 -7.84
N PRO A 123 28.28 14.03 -8.11
CA PRO A 123 29.37 13.05 -8.01
C PRO A 123 30.61 13.50 -8.79
N GLY A 124 31.81 13.22 -8.26
CA GLY A 124 33.07 13.62 -8.86
C GLY A 124 33.49 15.08 -8.65
N VAL A 125 32.62 15.94 -8.11
CA VAL A 125 32.94 17.34 -7.75
C VAL A 125 32.69 17.59 -6.27
N LEU A 126 31.42 17.61 -5.86
CA LEU A 126 30.97 17.83 -4.49
C LEU A 126 29.64 17.11 -4.28
N TYR A 127 29.64 16.14 -3.38
CA TYR A 127 28.47 15.31 -3.08
C TYR A 127 28.17 15.34 -1.58
N ASP A 128 26.92 15.61 -1.23
CA ASP A 128 26.41 15.66 0.13
C ASP A 128 25.40 14.52 0.32
N ALA A 129 25.87 13.39 0.88
CA ALA A 129 25.01 12.28 1.27
C ALA A 129 24.20 12.66 2.51
N LEU A 130 22.88 12.80 2.36
CA LEU A 130 21.98 13.18 3.46
C LEU A 130 21.87 12.05 4.48
N ILE A 131 22.35 12.28 5.70
CA ILE A 131 22.23 11.35 6.83
C ILE A 131 20.95 11.65 7.61
N ALA A 132 20.70 12.91 7.93
CA ALA A 132 19.57 13.31 8.76
C ALA A 132 19.12 14.73 8.46
N VAL A 133 17.90 15.06 8.90
CA VAL A 133 17.40 16.43 8.97
C VAL A 133 17.20 16.79 10.43
N ALA A 134 17.89 17.83 10.88
CA ALA A 134 17.80 18.37 12.23
C ALA A 134 16.94 19.64 12.23
N THR A 135 15.89 19.67 13.04
CA THR A 135 15.04 20.84 13.23
C THR A 135 15.57 21.67 14.39
N VAL A 136 15.91 22.93 14.12
CA VAL A 136 16.37 23.90 15.11
C VAL A 136 15.27 24.93 15.34
N GLN A 137 14.96 25.22 16.61
CA GLN A 137 13.92 26.17 17.01
C GLN A 137 14.52 27.30 17.85
N SER A 138 14.06 28.53 17.63
CA SER A 138 14.47 29.70 18.41
C SER A 138 14.14 29.52 19.90
N GLY A 139 15.05 29.99 20.76
CA GLY A 139 14.94 29.84 22.21
C GLY A 139 15.30 28.45 22.77
N SER A 140 15.58 27.45 21.91
CA SER A 140 16.00 26.12 22.36
C SER A 140 17.51 25.94 22.37
N SER A 141 18.04 25.37 23.46
CA SER A 141 19.43 24.90 23.57
C SER A 141 19.65 23.54 22.89
N ASN A 142 18.59 22.79 22.61
CA ASN A 142 18.63 21.45 22.01
C ASN A 142 17.96 21.43 20.64
N LEU A 143 18.15 20.34 19.89
CA LEU A 143 17.38 20.09 18.67
C LEU A 143 15.90 19.92 19.04
N TYR A 144 15.02 20.43 18.19
CA TYR A 144 13.59 20.21 18.34
C TYR A 144 13.18 18.82 17.85
N ARG A 145 13.84 18.36 16.78
CA ARG A 145 13.60 17.05 16.17
C ARG A 145 14.80 16.64 15.34
N LEU A 146 15.09 15.34 15.30
CA LEU A 146 16.01 14.72 14.37
C LEU A 146 15.29 13.62 13.59
N VAL A 147 15.38 13.66 12.26
CA VAL A 147 14.81 12.64 11.36
C VAL A 147 15.93 11.97 10.60
N ASP A 148 16.01 10.64 10.67
CA ASP A 148 17.04 9.83 10.00
C ASP A 148 16.65 9.58 8.53
N TYR A 149 17.50 10.02 7.60
CA TYR A 149 17.31 9.90 6.15
C TYR A 149 18.29 8.91 5.51
N ARG A 150 19.01 8.12 6.31
CA ARG A 150 19.82 7.04 5.76
C ARG A 150 18.92 6.00 5.11
N MET A 151 19.47 5.37 4.07
CA MET A 151 18.90 4.19 3.43
C MET A 151 19.81 3.00 3.68
N TRP A 152 19.26 1.82 3.91
CA TRP A 152 20.00 0.55 4.02
C TRP A 152 19.30 -0.60 3.28
N GLY A 153 19.98 -1.73 3.12
CA GLY A 153 19.42 -2.89 2.40
C GLY A 153 19.38 -2.69 0.88
N GLY A 154 18.24 -2.96 0.24
CA GLY A 154 18.04 -2.77 -1.20
C GLY A 154 18.62 -3.85 -2.13
N LEU A 155 19.40 -4.80 -1.61
CA LEU A 155 19.91 -5.93 -2.39
C LEU A 155 18.79 -6.94 -2.68
N GLY A 156 18.18 -6.85 -3.87
CA GLY A 156 17.09 -7.73 -4.29
C GLY A 156 15.71 -7.34 -3.75
N GLY A 157 15.56 -6.13 -3.23
CA GLY A 157 14.30 -5.62 -2.66
C GLY A 157 14.31 -4.09 -2.49
N PRO A 158 13.31 -3.49 -1.85
CA PRO A 158 13.27 -2.05 -1.58
C PRO A 158 14.37 -1.64 -0.60
N TYR A 159 14.82 -0.39 -0.69
CA TYR A 159 15.64 0.23 0.37
C TYR A 159 14.80 0.42 1.62
N ARG A 160 15.44 0.31 2.77
CA ARG A 160 14.83 0.55 4.07
C ARG A 160 15.08 1.97 4.55
N VAL A 161 14.07 2.59 5.13
CA VAL A 161 14.10 3.97 5.65
C VAL A 161 13.35 4.10 6.97
N ASP A 162 13.65 5.16 7.71
CA ASP A 162 12.90 5.52 8.92
C ASP A 162 11.45 5.93 8.60
N SER A 163 10.53 5.64 9.53
CA SER A 163 9.10 5.90 9.37
C SER A 163 8.76 7.38 9.30
N LEU A 164 9.60 8.27 9.81
CA LEU A 164 9.40 9.72 9.68
C LEU A 164 9.92 10.23 8.33
N ALA A 165 10.98 9.64 7.78
CA ALA A 165 11.59 10.08 6.53
C ALA A 165 10.74 9.69 5.30
N ILE A 166 10.02 8.56 5.35
CA ILE A 166 9.14 8.15 4.26
C ILE A 166 7.99 9.15 4.00
N GLY A 167 7.64 9.98 5.00
CA GLY A 167 6.62 11.03 4.88
C GLY A 167 7.06 12.21 4.00
N THR A 168 8.36 12.42 3.82
CA THR A 168 8.95 13.48 3.00
C THR A 168 10.04 12.92 2.08
N PRO A 169 9.66 12.02 1.15
CA PRO A 169 10.62 11.21 0.40
C PRO A 169 11.39 12.00 -0.67
N GLY A 170 10.98 13.25 -0.95
CA GLY A 170 11.66 14.15 -1.89
C GLY A 170 13.10 14.51 -1.50
N TYR A 171 13.51 14.26 -0.25
CA TYR A 171 14.88 14.51 0.20
C TYR A 171 15.85 13.36 -0.09
N PHE A 172 15.37 12.15 -0.42
CA PHE A 172 16.23 11.06 -0.83
C PHE A 172 16.90 11.37 -2.17
N ASP A 173 18.16 10.98 -2.31
CA ASP A 173 18.89 11.02 -3.57
C ASP A 173 18.92 9.63 -4.18
N VAL A 174 17.92 9.36 -5.01
CA VAL A 174 17.69 8.05 -5.63
C VAL A 174 17.25 8.22 -7.07
N ARG A 175 17.36 7.14 -7.84
CA ARG A 175 16.94 7.11 -9.24
C ARG A 175 15.45 6.86 -9.35
N ARG A 176 14.86 7.30 -10.46
CA ARG A 176 13.50 6.90 -10.84
C ARG A 176 13.41 5.37 -10.94
N GLY A 177 12.29 4.82 -10.52
CA GLY A 177 12.06 3.39 -10.32
C GLY A 177 12.47 2.88 -8.93
N THR A 178 13.11 3.68 -8.08
CA THR A 178 13.55 3.23 -6.74
C THR A 178 12.36 3.01 -5.81
N TYR A 179 12.38 1.89 -5.09
CA TYR A 179 11.45 1.57 -4.02
C TYR A 179 12.11 1.84 -2.66
N ILE A 180 11.37 2.49 -1.76
CA ILE A 180 11.72 2.66 -0.35
C ILE A 180 10.60 2.09 0.51
N GLU A 181 10.96 1.54 1.66
CA GLU A 181 10.03 0.87 2.56
C GLU A 181 10.44 1.08 4.01
N THR A 182 9.47 1.22 4.90
CA THR A 182 9.75 1.26 6.35
C THR A 182 10.14 -0.12 6.87
N ASP A 183 10.75 -0.18 8.05
CA ASP A 183 10.99 -1.46 8.72
C ASP A 183 9.66 -2.22 8.93
N ARG A 184 9.67 -3.52 8.64
CA ARG A 184 8.49 -4.41 8.67
C ARG A 184 7.39 -4.04 7.68
N SER A 185 7.71 -3.30 6.62
CA SER A 185 6.82 -3.16 5.47
C SER A 185 5.50 -2.44 5.76
N ALA A 186 5.47 -1.54 6.75
CA ALA A 186 4.27 -0.80 7.11
C ALA A 186 3.85 0.21 6.02
N GLU A 187 4.81 0.73 5.27
CA GLU A 187 4.61 1.66 4.17
C GLU A 187 5.73 1.45 3.14
N THR A 188 5.36 1.33 1.86
CA THR A 188 6.28 1.32 0.73
C THR A 188 5.93 2.47 -0.20
N ARG A 189 6.95 3.12 -0.78
CA ARG A 189 6.81 4.12 -1.83
C ARG A 189 7.76 3.84 -2.98
N ARG A 190 7.38 4.26 -4.18
CA ARG A 190 8.23 4.25 -5.38
C ARG A 190 8.31 5.63 -5.98
N LEU A 191 9.51 5.97 -6.44
CA LEU A 191 9.73 7.15 -7.27
C LEU A 191 9.44 6.77 -8.72
N ASP A 192 8.41 7.34 -9.32
CA ASP A 192 8.02 7.01 -10.69
C ASP A 192 8.88 7.73 -11.74
N ASP A 193 8.67 7.38 -13.00
CA ASP A 193 9.37 7.93 -14.17
C ASP A 193 9.12 9.43 -14.39
N ASP A 194 8.02 9.96 -13.87
CA ASP A 194 7.68 11.38 -13.81
C ASP A 194 8.36 12.13 -12.64
N GLY A 195 9.07 11.42 -11.77
CA GLY A 195 9.74 12.00 -10.60
C GLY A 195 8.81 12.24 -9.40
N ILE A 196 7.61 11.66 -9.41
CA ILE A 196 6.66 11.74 -8.30
C ILE A 196 6.77 10.48 -7.43
N TRP A 197 6.77 10.67 -6.11
CA TRP A 197 6.70 9.56 -5.15
C TRP A 197 5.26 9.10 -4.96
N ARG A 198 4.99 7.81 -5.18
CA ARG A 198 3.68 7.18 -4.96
C ARG A 198 3.79 6.02 -3.98
N ALA A 199 2.76 5.80 -3.18
CA ALA A 199 2.69 4.65 -2.28
C ALA A 199 2.44 3.34 -3.06
N ILE A 200 3.03 2.24 -2.61
CA ILE A 200 2.88 0.89 -3.18
C ILE A 200 2.48 -0.06 -2.06
N GLY A 201 1.40 -0.84 -2.24
CA GLY A 201 0.92 -1.79 -1.23
C GLY A 201 0.15 -1.14 -0.07
N SER A 202 -0.52 -2.00 0.73
CA SER A 202 -1.51 -1.83 1.85
C SER A 202 -2.24 -0.50 2.06
N THR A 203 -1.58 0.64 1.93
CA THR A 203 -2.18 1.98 1.85
C THR A 203 -2.73 2.31 0.47
N SER A 204 -2.24 1.68 -0.61
CA SER A 204 -2.79 1.88 -1.97
C SER A 204 -4.09 1.12 -2.20
N ASN A 205 -4.27 -0.05 -1.56
CA ASN A 205 -5.43 -0.94 -1.71
C ASN A 205 -6.01 -1.33 -0.34
N PRO A 206 -6.42 -0.36 0.51
CA PRO A 206 -6.96 -0.66 1.83
C PRO A 206 -8.23 -1.52 1.72
N TRP A 207 -8.50 -2.33 2.74
CA TRP A 207 -9.80 -3.00 2.85
C TRP A 207 -10.89 -1.94 3.03
N VAL A 208 -11.75 -1.81 2.02
CA VAL A 208 -12.90 -0.91 2.02
C VAL A 208 -14.12 -1.67 2.53
N GLN A 209 -14.79 -1.12 3.54
CA GLN A 209 -16.06 -1.64 4.00
C GLN A 209 -17.17 -1.25 3.01
N TRP A 210 -18.07 -2.18 2.73
CA TRP A 210 -19.28 -1.95 1.96
C TRP A 210 -20.42 -2.81 2.49
N THR A 211 -21.65 -2.51 2.07
CA THR A 211 -22.84 -3.25 2.51
C THR A 211 -23.39 -4.08 1.34
N PRO A 212 -23.10 -5.39 1.29
CA PRO A 212 -23.65 -6.30 0.27
C PRO A 212 -25.15 -6.40 0.44
N THR A 213 -25.93 -5.90 -0.51
CA THR A 213 -27.40 -5.98 -0.43
C THR A 213 -27.88 -7.27 -1.08
N LEU A 214 -28.55 -8.12 -0.29
CA LEU A 214 -29.24 -9.30 -0.80
C LEU A 214 -30.54 -8.88 -1.51
N ARG A 215 -30.81 -9.47 -2.68
CA ARG A 215 -32.02 -9.22 -3.48
C ARG A 215 -32.67 -10.49 -3.95
N TYR A 216 -33.97 -10.41 -4.25
CA TYR A 216 -34.77 -11.46 -4.87
C TYR A 216 -35.54 -10.94 -6.08
N TYR A 217 -35.90 -11.84 -7.01
CA TYR A 217 -36.48 -11.44 -8.31
C TYR A 217 -37.93 -11.89 -8.52
N GLY A 218 -38.52 -12.66 -7.61
CA GLY A 218 -39.88 -13.17 -7.79
C GLY A 218 -40.01 -13.94 -9.10
N ASN A 219 -40.91 -13.48 -9.95
CA ASN A 219 -41.14 -14.06 -11.29
C ASN A 219 -40.38 -13.33 -12.41
N SER A 220 -39.61 -12.29 -12.08
CA SER A 220 -38.82 -11.55 -13.06
C SER A 220 -37.55 -12.33 -13.41
N GLU A 221 -37.10 -12.17 -14.66
CA GLU A 221 -35.79 -12.68 -15.06
C GLU A 221 -34.68 -12.04 -14.25
N PHE A 222 -33.63 -12.83 -14.02
CA PHE A 222 -32.46 -12.34 -13.29
C PHE A 222 -31.77 -11.22 -14.09
N ASN A 223 -31.60 -10.06 -13.47
CA ASN A 223 -30.88 -8.92 -14.03
C ASN A 223 -29.74 -8.46 -13.10
N GLY A 224 -28.50 -8.56 -13.58
CA GLY A 224 -27.31 -8.19 -12.82
C GLY A 224 -26.80 -6.76 -13.02
N LYS A 225 -27.55 -5.91 -13.72
CA LYS A 225 -27.28 -4.46 -13.83
C LYS A 225 -28.22 -3.66 -12.93
N ASP A 226 -29.53 -3.87 -13.09
CA ASP A 226 -30.59 -3.12 -12.39
C ASP A 226 -31.76 -4.05 -11.99
N GLY A 227 -32.65 -3.60 -11.10
CA GLY A 227 -33.85 -4.37 -10.67
C GLY A 227 -33.67 -5.19 -9.38
N GLY A 228 -34.50 -6.20 -9.15
CA GLY A 228 -34.49 -7.04 -7.93
C GLY A 228 -34.98 -6.29 -6.68
N ASN A 229 -35.81 -6.96 -5.88
CA ASN A 229 -36.33 -6.44 -4.62
C ASN A 229 -35.33 -6.69 -3.49
N VAL A 230 -35.14 -5.72 -2.61
CA VAL A 230 -34.25 -5.89 -1.44
C VAL A 230 -34.87 -6.93 -0.49
N ALA A 231 -34.07 -7.94 -0.12
CA ALA A 231 -34.47 -8.93 0.86
C ALA A 231 -34.50 -8.31 2.27
N GLY A 232 -35.56 -8.59 3.03
CA GLY A 232 -35.65 -8.18 4.43
C GLY A 232 -34.81 -9.10 5.32
N LEU A 233 -33.97 -8.53 6.17
CA LEU A 233 -33.18 -9.31 7.14
C LEU A 233 -33.92 -9.57 8.45
N GLY A 234 -35.06 -8.96 8.70
CA GLY A 234 -35.76 -9.08 9.99
C GLY A 234 -35.04 -8.35 11.13
N ASN A 235 -35.53 -8.58 12.35
CA ASN A 235 -35.06 -7.86 13.53
C ASN A 235 -33.67 -8.32 13.99
N GLY A 236 -32.71 -7.41 14.01
CA GLY A 236 -31.32 -7.68 14.41
C GLY A 236 -30.45 -8.30 13.32
N GLY A 237 -30.95 -8.45 12.09
CA GLY A 237 -30.16 -8.94 10.97
C GLY A 237 -29.20 -7.89 10.42
N TYR A 238 -28.06 -8.32 9.89
CA TYR A 238 -27.06 -7.41 9.34
C TYR A 238 -26.31 -8.00 8.15
N MET A 239 -25.81 -7.11 7.29
CA MET A 239 -24.98 -7.42 6.12
C MET A 239 -23.69 -6.62 6.24
N THR A 240 -22.55 -7.25 6.02
CA THR A 240 -21.26 -6.58 5.96
C THR A 240 -20.39 -7.21 4.89
N GLY A 241 -19.60 -6.38 4.24
CA GLY A 241 -18.58 -6.84 3.31
C GLY A 241 -17.33 -5.97 3.42
N ARG A 242 -16.20 -6.56 3.04
CA ARG A 242 -14.93 -5.85 2.89
C ARG A 242 -14.30 -6.29 1.59
N TYR A 243 -13.70 -5.36 0.85
CA TYR A 243 -12.97 -5.69 -0.36
C TYR A 243 -11.71 -4.85 -0.50
N ARG A 244 -10.79 -5.31 -1.33
CA ARG A 244 -9.67 -4.54 -1.86
C ARG A 244 -9.50 -4.90 -3.33
N ILE A 245 -8.85 -4.03 -4.09
CA ILE A 245 -8.53 -4.28 -5.51
C ILE A 245 -7.02 -4.35 -5.62
N VAL A 246 -6.47 -5.44 -6.13
CA VAL A 246 -5.03 -5.63 -6.34
C VAL A 246 -4.83 -6.08 -7.78
N ASP A 247 -4.05 -5.31 -8.54
CA ASP A 247 -3.77 -5.61 -9.95
C ASP A 247 -5.04 -5.84 -10.79
N SER A 248 -6.03 -4.96 -10.61
CA SER A 248 -7.36 -5.03 -11.26
C SER A 248 -8.17 -6.28 -10.92
N ILE A 249 -7.81 -7.02 -9.87
CA ILE A 249 -8.60 -8.11 -9.30
C ILE A 249 -9.19 -7.64 -7.98
N LEU A 250 -10.51 -7.74 -7.85
CA LEU A 250 -11.20 -7.55 -6.60
C LEU A 250 -11.09 -8.81 -5.74
N ASP A 251 -10.64 -8.66 -4.50
CA ASP A 251 -10.58 -9.66 -3.44
C ASP A 251 -11.49 -9.19 -2.29
N GLY A 252 -12.55 -9.94 -1.99
CA GLY A 252 -13.60 -9.47 -1.09
C GLY A 252 -14.25 -10.57 -0.25
N TYR A 253 -14.72 -10.21 0.94
CA TYR A 253 -15.51 -11.06 1.82
C TYR A 253 -16.91 -10.49 1.99
N VAL A 254 -17.90 -11.36 2.01
CA VAL A 254 -19.31 -11.04 2.29
C VAL A 254 -19.77 -11.87 3.48
N TYR A 255 -20.50 -11.24 4.39
CA TYR A 255 -21.21 -11.87 5.49
C TYR A 255 -22.62 -11.29 5.57
N ILE A 256 -23.63 -12.15 5.51
CA ILE A 256 -25.04 -11.80 5.65
C ILE A 256 -25.63 -12.69 6.71
N GLU A 257 -26.24 -12.09 7.72
CA GLU A 257 -26.92 -12.80 8.79
C GLU A 257 -28.36 -12.29 8.91
N PRO A 258 -29.36 -13.19 8.81
CA PRO A 258 -30.73 -12.85 9.09
C PRO A 258 -30.89 -12.62 10.60
N GLY A 259 -31.80 -11.73 10.96
CA GLY A 259 -32.16 -11.45 12.34
C GLY A 259 -32.84 -12.62 13.02
N ALA A 260 -33.15 -12.46 14.31
CA ALA A 260 -33.79 -13.52 15.10
C ALA A 260 -35.22 -13.85 14.63
N THR A 261 -35.94 -12.87 14.07
CA THR A 261 -37.30 -13.04 13.56
C THR A 261 -37.57 -12.12 12.36
N GLY A 262 -38.48 -12.53 11.47
CA GLY A 262 -39.05 -11.66 10.44
C GLY A 262 -38.19 -11.43 9.19
N ALA A 263 -37.13 -12.20 8.97
CA ALA A 263 -36.42 -12.16 7.68
C ALA A 263 -37.32 -12.63 6.54
N THR A 264 -37.31 -11.90 5.43
CA THR A 264 -38.15 -12.12 4.25
C THR A 264 -37.30 -11.99 3.00
N TRP A 265 -36.75 -13.11 2.53
CA TRP A 265 -35.93 -13.16 1.33
C TRP A 265 -36.73 -13.31 0.03
N GLY A 266 -38.07 -13.28 0.13
CA GLY A 266 -38.98 -13.26 -1.02
C GLY A 266 -39.04 -14.57 -1.81
N THR A 267 -39.57 -14.49 -3.03
CA THR A 267 -39.68 -15.63 -3.97
C THR A 267 -38.67 -15.48 -5.10
N GLY A 268 -38.33 -16.60 -5.75
CA GLY A 268 -37.45 -16.64 -6.92
C GLY A 268 -35.96 -16.45 -6.61
N PRO A 269 -35.11 -16.37 -7.66
CA PRO A 269 -33.66 -16.39 -7.53
C PRO A 269 -33.11 -15.24 -6.67
N LEU A 270 -32.01 -15.51 -5.98
CA LEU A 270 -31.31 -14.55 -5.12
C LEU A 270 -30.05 -13.99 -5.77
N SER A 271 -29.74 -12.73 -5.45
CA SER A 271 -28.49 -12.08 -5.81
C SER A 271 -27.90 -11.28 -4.67
N ILE A 272 -26.60 -11.04 -4.76
CA ILE A 272 -25.92 -10.03 -3.94
C ILE A 272 -25.44 -8.91 -4.87
N ASP A 273 -25.72 -7.67 -4.49
CA ASP A 273 -25.06 -6.51 -5.11
C ASP A 273 -23.54 -6.68 -4.94
N LEU A 274 -22.73 -6.20 -5.88
CA LEU A 274 -21.27 -6.23 -5.85
C LEU A 274 -20.71 -4.82 -5.63
N PRO A 275 -19.54 -4.66 -5.01
CA PRO A 275 -18.95 -3.32 -4.77
C PRO A 275 -18.59 -2.64 -6.10
N TYR A 276 -18.08 -3.42 -7.06
CA TYR A 276 -17.74 -3.01 -8.43
C TYR A 276 -18.36 -3.95 -9.45
N ALA A 277 -18.67 -3.42 -10.63
CA ALA A 277 -19.05 -4.26 -11.75
C ALA A 277 -17.84 -5.09 -12.21
N MET A 278 -18.08 -6.33 -12.58
CA MET A 278 -17.05 -7.16 -13.20
C MET A 278 -16.60 -6.54 -14.52
N ALA A 279 -15.31 -6.59 -14.81
CA ALA A 279 -14.74 -6.12 -16.05
C ALA A 279 -15.45 -6.74 -17.27
N SER A 280 -15.75 -5.91 -18.27
CA SER A 280 -16.57 -6.34 -19.42
C SER A 280 -15.84 -7.28 -20.38
N TRP A 281 -14.50 -7.26 -20.36
CA TRP A 281 -13.65 -8.10 -21.20
C TRP A 281 -13.45 -9.52 -20.67
N GLN A 282 -13.76 -9.77 -19.38
CA GLN A 282 -13.59 -11.06 -18.74
C GLN A 282 -14.85 -11.92 -18.90
N GLY A 283 -14.69 -13.20 -19.24
CA GLY A 283 -15.80 -14.17 -19.23
C GLY A 283 -16.32 -14.45 -17.82
N ASN A 284 -17.55 -14.93 -17.69
CA ASN A 284 -18.19 -15.16 -16.38
C ASN A 284 -17.29 -15.98 -15.43
N THR A 285 -17.29 -15.62 -14.15
CA THR A 285 -16.50 -16.29 -13.11
C THR A 285 -17.36 -16.75 -11.95
N TRP A 286 -16.83 -17.69 -11.18
CA TRP A 286 -17.46 -18.24 -9.99
C TRP A 286 -16.63 -17.90 -8.76
N SER A 287 -17.30 -17.62 -7.66
CA SER A 287 -16.73 -17.34 -6.34
C SER A 287 -17.39 -18.24 -5.31
N GLN A 288 -16.62 -18.81 -4.39
CA GLN A 288 -17.10 -19.83 -3.45
C GLN A 288 -17.58 -19.22 -2.14
N GLY A 289 -18.44 -19.96 -1.44
CA GLY A 289 -18.92 -19.61 -0.12
C GLY A 289 -19.77 -20.70 0.51
N HIS A 290 -20.42 -20.33 1.61
CA HIS A 290 -21.23 -21.21 2.43
C HIS A 290 -22.57 -20.55 2.74
N PHE A 291 -23.61 -21.38 2.78
CA PHE A 291 -24.93 -21.02 3.26
C PHE A 291 -25.31 -21.91 4.43
N TYR A 292 -25.38 -21.35 5.63
CA TYR A 292 -25.75 -22.07 6.84
C TYR A 292 -27.19 -21.74 7.24
N ASN A 293 -28.11 -22.69 7.11
CA ASN A 293 -29.51 -22.49 7.49
C ASN A 293 -29.74 -22.87 8.96
N PHE A 294 -30.43 -22.00 9.70
CA PHE A 294 -30.84 -22.24 11.09
C PHE A 294 -32.07 -21.39 11.43
N GLY A 295 -32.91 -21.86 12.37
CA GLY A 295 -33.89 -21.01 13.05
C GLY A 295 -35.14 -20.57 12.27
N TYR A 296 -35.28 -20.89 10.98
CA TYR A 296 -36.44 -20.50 10.16
C TYR A 296 -37.35 -21.70 9.80
N SER A 297 -37.87 -22.36 10.85
CA SER A 297 -38.88 -23.45 10.81
C SER A 297 -38.52 -24.73 10.03
N GLY A 298 -37.25 -25.05 9.85
CA GLY A 298 -36.81 -26.24 9.10
C GLY A 298 -36.64 -27.52 9.93
N GLU A 299 -36.43 -28.63 9.21
CA GLU A 299 -36.20 -29.96 9.79
C GLU A 299 -34.88 -30.09 10.58
N ALA A 300 -33.86 -29.31 10.25
CA ALA A 300 -32.57 -29.27 10.95
C ALA A 300 -31.72 -28.07 10.49
N ASN A 301 -30.55 -27.91 11.13
CA ASN A 301 -29.50 -27.00 10.68
C ASN A 301 -28.61 -27.72 9.66
N PHE A 302 -28.31 -27.07 8.54
CA PHE A 302 -27.37 -27.58 7.56
C PHE A 302 -26.41 -26.49 7.10
N ASP A 303 -25.19 -26.90 6.77
CA ASP A 303 -24.24 -26.09 6.02
C ASP A 303 -24.25 -26.55 4.57
N TRP A 304 -24.56 -25.62 3.68
CA TRP A 304 -24.68 -25.85 2.26
C TRP A 304 -23.53 -25.17 1.53
N HIS A 305 -22.98 -25.89 0.55
CA HIS A 305 -22.11 -25.25 -0.43
C HIS A 305 -22.89 -24.17 -1.18
N ALA A 306 -22.27 -23.00 -1.34
CA ALA A 306 -22.87 -21.89 -2.06
C ALA A 306 -21.83 -21.28 -3.01
N GLU A 307 -22.28 -20.84 -4.16
CA GLU A 307 -21.44 -20.17 -5.13
C GLU A 307 -22.09 -18.90 -5.64
N THR A 308 -21.26 -17.94 -6.00
CA THR A 308 -21.67 -16.70 -6.64
C THR A 308 -21.18 -16.69 -8.08
N LEU A 309 -22.11 -16.74 -9.04
CA LEU A 309 -21.81 -16.52 -10.46
C LEU A 309 -21.80 -15.02 -10.74
N ILE A 310 -20.66 -14.53 -11.20
CA ILE A 310 -20.43 -13.13 -11.55
C ILE A 310 -20.26 -13.05 -13.06
N LYS A 311 -21.09 -12.24 -13.72
CA LYS A 311 -21.07 -12.11 -15.19
C LYS A 311 -20.39 -10.82 -15.63
N ALA A 312 -19.83 -10.85 -16.83
CA ALA A 312 -19.17 -9.70 -17.45
C ALA A 312 -20.05 -8.44 -17.43
N GLY A 313 -19.52 -7.33 -16.90
CA GLY A 313 -20.22 -6.05 -16.82
C GLY A 313 -21.41 -6.01 -15.84
N TRP A 314 -21.61 -7.05 -15.03
CA TRP A 314 -22.67 -7.07 -14.02
C TRP A 314 -22.14 -6.54 -12.68
N LYS A 315 -22.99 -5.80 -11.96
CA LYS A 315 -22.75 -5.33 -10.59
C LYS A 315 -23.50 -6.17 -9.56
N ARG A 316 -23.87 -7.40 -9.93
CA ARG A 316 -24.52 -8.38 -9.04
C ARG A 316 -24.03 -9.79 -9.32
N GLY A 317 -23.83 -10.53 -8.23
CA GLY A 317 -23.56 -11.95 -8.26
C GLY A 317 -24.85 -12.75 -8.10
N MET A 318 -25.08 -13.72 -8.99
CA MET A 318 -26.16 -14.71 -8.83
C MET A 318 -25.76 -15.71 -7.76
N LEU A 319 -26.62 -15.96 -6.78
CA LEU A 319 -26.36 -16.99 -5.78
C LEU A 319 -26.85 -18.36 -6.27
N TRP A 320 -26.03 -19.38 -6.04
CA TRP A 320 -26.27 -20.76 -6.42
C TRP A 320 -25.95 -21.68 -5.25
N SER A 321 -26.69 -22.76 -5.12
CA SER A 321 -26.45 -23.80 -4.13
C SER A 321 -27.05 -25.12 -4.61
N ASN A 322 -26.72 -26.19 -3.92
CA ASN A 322 -27.24 -27.52 -4.16
C ASN A 322 -28.76 -27.54 -3.92
N GLN A 323 -29.52 -28.34 -4.69
CA GLN A 323 -30.97 -28.39 -4.54
C GLN A 323 -31.44 -29.13 -3.27
N GLY A 324 -30.61 -30.02 -2.74
CA GLY A 324 -30.90 -30.83 -1.55
C GLY A 324 -29.67 -31.61 -1.09
N GLY A 325 -29.74 -32.24 0.09
CA GLY A 325 -28.56 -32.73 0.84
C GLY A 325 -27.67 -33.76 0.15
N LEU A 326 -28.16 -34.46 -0.87
CA LEU A 326 -27.42 -35.47 -1.64
C LEU A 326 -27.17 -35.07 -3.10
N GLU A 327 -27.62 -33.88 -3.51
CA GLU A 327 -27.55 -33.43 -4.89
C GLU A 327 -26.26 -32.63 -5.12
N THR A 328 -25.53 -32.91 -6.21
CA THR A 328 -24.30 -32.15 -6.56
C THR A 328 -24.56 -31.03 -7.56
N ARG A 329 -25.71 -31.05 -8.23
CA ARG A 329 -26.08 -30.00 -9.19
C ARG A 329 -26.43 -28.71 -8.46
N LEU A 330 -25.81 -27.63 -8.91
CA LEU A 330 -26.15 -26.28 -8.48
C LEU A 330 -27.42 -25.80 -9.20
N ALA A 331 -28.26 -25.09 -8.46
CA ALA A 331 -29.37 -24.31 -8.99
C ALA A 331 -29.36 -22.90 -8.37
N PRO A 332 -30.02 -21.92 -9.01
CA PRO A 332 -30.15 -20.59 -8.43
C PRO A 332 -30.79 -20.70 -7.04
N MET A 333 -30.11 -20.13 -6.04
CA MET A 333 -30.66 -20.08 -4.68
C MET A 333 -31.95 -19.29 -4.67
N GLN A 334 -32.94 -19.78 -3.95
CA GLN A 334 -34.23 -19.11 -3.77
C GLN A 334 -34.82 -19.49 -2.41
N ALA A 335 -35.43 -18.51 -1.72
CA ALA A 335 -36.08 -18.78 -0.43
C ALA A 335 -37.40 -19.54 -0.59
N ALA A 336 -38.09 -19.33 -1.72
CA ALA A 336 -39.38 -19.93 -2.04
C ALA A 336 -39.55 -20.03 -3.56
N GLN A 337 -40.26 -21.04 -4.05
CA GLN A 337 -40.55 -21.19 -5.48
C GLN A 337 -41.48 -20.07 -5.98
N GLY A 338 -41.23 -19.57 -7.19
CA GLY A 338 -41.89 -18.41 -7.81
C GLY A 338 -43.35 -18.61 -8.23
N SER A 339 -44.28 -18.69 -7.27
CA SER A 339 -45.72 -18.59 -7.55
C SER A 339 -46.45 -17.78 -6.50
N GLY A 340 -46.22 -16.46 -6.47
CA GLY A 340 -47.10 -15.46 -5.82
C GLY A 340 -47.32 -15.56 -4.31
N ASP A 341 -46.87 -16.64 -3.67
CA ASP A 341 -47.13 -16.95 -2.28
C ASP A 341 -45.80 -17.13 -1.55
N ALA A 342 -45.37 -16.07 -0.87
CA ALA A 342 -44.22 -16.07 0.00
C ALA A 342 -44.43 -16.91 1.29
N SER A 343 -45.50 -17.74 1.35
CA SER A 343 -45.85 -18.60 2.48
C SER A 343 -45.72 -20.12 2.23
N MET A 344 -45.05 -20.56 1.15
CA MET A 344 -44.69 -21.98 0.91
C MET A 344 -43.32 -22.44 1.45
N PRO A 345 -43.19 -22.83 2.73
CA PRO A 345 -41.98 -23.45 3.25
C PRO A 345 -41.67 -24.77 2.53
N GLY A 346 -40.41 -25.16 2.44
CA GLY A 346 -39.98 -26.42 1.82
C GLY A 346 -39.90 -26.42 0.29
N THR A 347 -39.98 -25.25 -0.33
CA THR A 347 -39.92 -25.09 -1.81
C THR A 347 -38.68 -24.34 -2.30
N GLY A 348 -37.83 -23.86 -1.39
CA GLY A 348 -36.61 -23.14 -1.70
C GLY A 348 -35.49 -24.02 -2.28
N VAL A 349 -34.37 -23.37 -2.61
CA VAL A 349 -33.12 -23.99 -3.08
C VAL A 349 -31.97 -23.40 -2.26
N PRO A 350 -31.30 -24.20 -1.41
CA PRO A 350 -31.56 -25.62 -1.11
C PRO A 350 -32.93 -25.88 -0.48
N LYS A 351 -33.51 -27.04 -0.77
CA LYS A 351 -34.77 -27.50 -0.17
C LYS A 351 -34.54 -27.85 1.30
N ILE A 352 -35.31 -27.22 2.19
CA ILE A 352 -35.32 -27.49 3.63
C ILE A 352 -36.74 -27.93 4.00
N ASN A 353 -36.97 -29.18 4.40
CA ASN A 353 -38.34 -29.63 4.66
C ASN A 353 -39.00 -28.80 5.77
N ASN A 354 -40.22 -28.34 5.51
CA ASN A 354 -41.03 -27.46 6.35
C ASN A 354 -40.40 -26.10 6.72
N GLY A 355 -39.22 -25.78 6.17
CA GLY A 355 -38.48 -24.56 6.49
C GLY A 355 -38.21 -23.67 5.28
N TRP A 356 -37.68 -22.49 5.58
CA TRP A 356 -37.28 -21.51 4.59
C TRP A 356 -35.79 -21.56 4.32
N THR A 357 -35.38 -21.32 3.07
CA THR A 357 -33.97 -21.13 2.69
C THR A 357 -33.52 -19.73 3.10
N VAL A 358 -33.41 -19.55 4.42
CA VAL A 358 -32.95 -18.33 5.10
C VAL A 358 -31.91 -18.76 6.13
N GLY A 359 -30.80 -18.03 6.20
CA GLY A 359 -29.63 -18.43 6.98
C GLY A 359 -28.44 -17.51 6.79
N ILE A 360 -27.31 -17.83 7.39
CA ILE A 360 -26.08 -17.06 7.21
C ILE A 360 -25.49 -17.36 5.84
N ILE A 361 -25.11 -16.32 5.09
CA ILE A 361 -24.35 -16.44 3.85
C ILE A 361 -22.96 -15.85 4.07
N THR A 362 -21.93 -16.63 3.74
CA THR A 362 -20.55 -16.14 3.67
C THR A 362 -19.97 -16.44 2.30
N MET A 363 -19.28 -15.47 1.69
CA MET A 363 -18.69 -15.63 0.36
C MET A 363 -17.31 -15.00 0.30
N HIS A 364 -16.39 -15.63 -0.43
CA HIS A 364 -15.13 -15.03 -0.87
C HIS A 364 -15.22 -14.69 -2.35
N LEU A 365 -15.30 -13.39 -2.64
CA LEU A 365 -15.40 -12.83 -3.99
C LEU A 365 -14.01 -12.61 -4.57
N SER A 366 -13.76 -13.16 -5.75
CA SER A 366 -12.54 -12.94 -6.51
C SER A 366 -12.85 -12.76 -7.99
N TYR A 367 -12.73 -11.54 -8.51
CA TYR A 367 -13.03 -11.26 -9.93
C TYR A 367 -12.35 -9.99 -10.49
N PRO A 368 -12.06 -9.93 -11.80
CA PRO A 368 -11.48 -8.74 -12.42
C PRO A 368 -12.44 -7.54 -12.48
N VAL A 369 -11.89 -6.33 -12.34
CA VAL A 369 -12.61 -5.05 -12.35
C VAL A 369 -11.85 -4.00 -13.16
N ASP A 370 -12.59 -3.12 -13.84
CA ASP A 370 -12.05 -1.94 -14.53
C ASP A 370 -12.07 -0.75 -13.55
N ALA A 371 -11.18 -0.79 -12.55
CA ALA A 371 -11.14 0.17 -11.43
C ALA A 371 -10.07 1.25 -11.58
#